data_AF-A0AA37ULK0-F1
#
_entry.id   AF-A0AA37ULK0-F1
#
_cell.length_a   1.000
_cell.length_b   1.000
_cell.length_c   1.000
_cell.angle_alpha   90.00
_cell.angle_beta   90.00
_cell.angle_gamma   90.00
#
_symmetry.space_group_name_H-M   'P 1'
#
loop_
_entity.id
_entity.type
_entity.pdbx_description
1 polymer ?
#
loop_
_entity_poly.entity_id
_entity_poly.type
_entity_poly.pdbx_seq_one_letter_code
_entity_poly.pdbx_strand_id
1 'polypeptide(L)'
;MSASTSDLGFDPEDRTTVADTPAVAYEAVVAKLSAEHPELSVVEVEAMVQSENEAHLGGAPLVVPEEVVSNVEELIEERDQADT
;
A
#
# COMPACT_ATOMS: atom_id res chain seq x y z
N MET A 1 4.83 23.97 -7.45
CA MET A 1 5.75 22.85 -7.16
C MET A 1 4.91 21.61 -7.33
N SER A 2 5.06 20.90 -8.45
CA SER A 2 4.35 19.66 -8.71
C SER A 2 4.97 18.59 -7.83
N ALA A 3 4.21 18.01 -6.92
CA ALA A 3 4.58 16.72 -6.36
C ALA A 3 4.55 15.74 -7.52
N SER A 4 5.70 15.28 -7.97
CA SER A 4 5.79 14.01 -8.68
C SER A 4 5.39 12.96 -7.66
N THR A 5 4.09 12.67 -7.56
CA THR A 5 3.63 11.37 -7.07
C THR A 5 4.28 10.38 -8.02
N SER A 6 5.34 9.74 -7.53
CA SER A 6 6.01 8.65 -8.21
C SER A 6 4.93 7.70 -8.68
N ASP A 7 4.95 7.38 -9.97
CA ASP A 7 3.97 6.46 -10.53
C ASP A 7 4.15 5.11 -9.84
N LEU A 8 3.28 4.80 -8.88
CA LEU A 8 3.36 3.60 -8.03
C LEU A 8 3.05 2.30 -8.82
N GLY A 9 2.98 2.37 -10.15
CA GLY A 9 2.74 1.23 -11.03
C GLY A 9 1.30 0.73 -11.05
N PHE A 10 0.35 1.43 -10.43
CA PHE A 10 -1.07 1.05 -10.46
C PHE A 10 -1.74 1.52 -11.75
N ASP A 11 -2.59 0.67 -12.33
CA ASP A 11 -3.42 1.05 -13.48
C ASP A 11 -4.33 2.24 -13.13
N PRO A 12 -4.63 3.12 -14.10
CA PRO A 12 -5.43 4.31 -13.86
C PRO A 12 -6.87 4.00 -13.43
N GLU A 13 -7.37 2.80 -13.73
CA GLU A 13 -8.70 2.33 -13.32
C GLU A 13 -8.78 1.95 -11.83
N ASP A 14 -7.66 1.60 -11.22
CA ASP A 14 -7.57 1.26 -9.80
C ASP A 14 -7.32 2.50 -8.91
N ARG A 15 -7.01 3.64 -9.54
CA ARG A 15 -6.80 4.91 -8.85
C ARG A 15 -8.11 5.67 -8.71
N THR A 16 -8.30 6.27 -7.54
CA THR A 16 -9.46 7.11 -7.24
C THR A 16 -9.04 8.30 -6.39
N THR A 17 -9.99 9.17 -6.09
CA THR A 17 -9.80 10.29 -5.17
C THR A 17 -10.90 10.26 -4.12
N VAL A 18 -10.53 10.26 -2.85
CA VAL A 18 -11.45 10.25 -1.72
C VAL A 18 -11.20 11.50 -0.90
N ALA A 19 -12.20 12.38 -0.82
CA ALA A 19 -12.10 13.67 -0.12
C ALA A 19 -10.85 14.48 -0.51
N ASP A 20 -10.61 14.62 -1.83
CA ASP A 20 -9.45 15.30 -2.42
C ASP A 20 -8.09 14.62 -2.16
N THR A 21 -8.08 13.44 -1.54
CA THR A 21 -6.87 12.62 -1.32
C THR A 21 -6.79 11.51 -2.38
N PRO A 22 -5.65 11.35 -3.08
CA PRO A 22 -5.44 10.22 -3.98
C PRO A 22 -5.43 8.90 -3.20
N ALA A 23 -6.14 7.90 -3.73
CA ALA A 23 -6.27 6.58 -3.13
C ALA A 23 -6.26 5.50 -4.20
N VAL A 24 -5.86 4.30 -3.81
CA VAL A 24 -5.84 3.12 -4.68
C VAL A 24 -6.81 2.08 -4.15
N ALA A 25 -7.42 1.32 -5.07
CA ALA A 25 -8.26 0.18 -4.73
C ALA A 25 -7.47 -0.84 -3.91
N TYR A 26 -8.06 -1.30 -2.80
CA TYR A 26 -7.42 -2.25 -1.88
C TYR A 26 -6.94 -3.53 -2.59
N GLU A 27 -7.76 -4.08 -3.48
CA GLU A 27 -7.44 -5.30 -4.24
C GLU A 27 -6.21 -5.11 -5.14
N ALA A 28 -6.04 -3.93 -5.74
CA ALA A 28 -4.88 -3.62 -6.58
C ALA A 28 -3.59 -3.52 -5.75
N VAL A 29 -3.67 -2.94 -4.54
CA VAL A 29 -2.54 -2.91 -3.59
C VAL A 29 -2.13 -4.32 -3.17
N VAL A 30 -3.09 -5.16 -2.79
CA VAL A 30 -2.82 -6.55 -2.39
C VAL A 30 -2.26 -7.36 -3.56
N ALA A 31 -2.81 -7.20 -4.77
CA ALA A 31 -2.34 -7.90 -5.96
C ALA A 31 -0.90 -7.52 -6.32
N LYS A 32 -0.58 -6.22 -6.27
CA LYS A 32 0.79 -5.73 -6.53
C LYS A 32 1.78 -6.27 -5.50
N LEU A 33 1.50 -6.06 -4.21
CA LEU A 33 2.40 -6.49 -3.14
C LEU A 33 2.58 -8.01 -3.09
N SER A 34 1.52 -8.78 -3.38
CA SER A 34 1.64 -10.24 -3.47
C SER A 34 2.46 -10.70 -4.68
N ALA A 35 2.48 -9.92 -5.77
CA ALA A 35 3.30 -10.23 -6.95
C ALA A 35 4.77 -9.85 -6.73
N GLU A 36 5.03 -8.76 -6.00
CA GLU A 36 6.39 -8.30 -5.67
C GLU A 36 7.03 -9.12 -4.56
N HIS A 37 6.22 -9.64 -3.62
CA HIS A 37 6.66 -10.44 -2.47
C HIS A 37 6.02 -11.84 -2.47
N PRO A 38 6.39 -12.73 -3.42
CA PRO A 38 5.82 -14.07 -3.53
C PRO A 38 6.13 -14.99 -2.33
N GLU A 39 7.08 -14.60 -1.48
CA GLU A 39 7.42 -15.27 -0.22
C GLU A 39 6.40 -15.02 0.90
N LEU A 40 5.60 -13.95 0.81
CA LEU A 40 4.52 -13.65 1.73
C LEU A 40 3.23 -14.27 1.22
N SER A 41 2.41 -14.81 2.14
CA SER A 41 1.06 -15.22 1.75
C SER A 41 0.17 -13.99 1.51
N VAL A 42 -0.82 -14.12 0.62
CA VAL A 42 -1.82 -13.06 0.37
C VAL A 42 -2.47 -12.59 1.68
N VAL A 43 -2.75 -13.53 2.60
CA VAL A 43 -3.35 -13.23 3.91
C VAL A 43 -2.42 -12.37 4.77
N GLU A 44 -1.10 -12.59 4.71
CA GLU A 44 -0.13 -11.75 5.43
C GLU A 44 -0.06 -10.35 4.83
N VAL A 45 -0.06 -10.24 3.50
CA VAL A 45 -0.09 -8.94 2.80
C VAL A 45 -1.36 -8.17 3.17
N GLU A 46 -2.53 -8.82 3.11
CA GLU A 46 -3.80 -8.22 3.52
C GLU A 46 -3.77 -7.73 4.98
N ALA A 47 -3.24 -8.54 5.89
CA ALA A 47 -3.13 -8.17 7.31
C ALA A 47 -2.19 -6.97 7.52
N MET A 48 -1.09 -6.89 6.78
CA MET A 48 -0.16 -5.76 6.85
C MET A 48 -0.80 -4.48 6.32
N VAL A 49 -1.43 -4.54 5.15
CA VAL A 49 -2.13 -3.39 4.54
C VAL A 49 -3.27 -2.90 5.43
N GLN A 50 -4.04 -3.83 6.01
CA GLN A 50 -5.11 -3.50 6.94
C GLN A 50 -4.56 -2.84 8.21
N SER A 51 -3.51 -3.40 8.82
CA SER A 51 -2.91 -2.86 10.04
C SER A 51 -2.38 -1.45 9.85
N GLU A 52 -1.65 -1.18 8.76
CA GLU A 52 -1.11 0.15 8.50
C GLU A 52 -2.23 1.15 8.20
N ASN A 53 -3.21 0.75 7.41
CA ASN A 53 -4.30 1.65 7.07
C ASN A 53 -5.22 1.93 8.28
N GLU A 54 -5.38 0.96 9.19
CA GLU A 54 -6.03 1.17 10.49
C GLU A 54 -5.24 2.16 11.37
N ALA A 55 -3.91 2.05 11.39
CA ALA A 55 -3.06 3.00 12.11
C ALA A 55 -3.17 4.43 11.52
N HIS A 56 -3.29 4.53 10.20
CA HIS A 56 -3.38 5.80 9.49
C HIS A 56 -4.77 6.46 9.59
N LEU A 57 -5.86 5.68 9.45
CA LEU A 57 -7.24 6.20 9.43
C LEU A 57 -7.97 6.07 10.78
N GLY A 58 -7.41 5.35 11.75
CA GLY A 58 -8.04 5.07 13.04
C GLY A 58 -9.15 4.02 12.99
N GLY A 59 -9.19 3.15 11.96
CA GLY A 59 -10.17 2.08 11.81
C GLY A 59 -10.13 1.34 10.46
N ALA A 60 -10.81 0.19 10.39
CA ALA A 60 -10.71 -0.75 9.27
C ALA A 60 -11.28 -0.17 7.95
N PRO A 61 -10.60 -0.32 6.79
CA PRO A 61 -10.86 0.57 5.65
C PRO A 61 -11.37 -0.12 4.39
N LEU A 62 -12.09 0.63 3.55
CA LEU A 62 -12.51 0.25 2.19
C LEU A 62 -11.49 0.68 1.10
N VAL A 63 -10.56 1.57 1.42
CA VAL A 63 -9.59 2.20 0.50
C VAL A 63 -8.33 2.60 1.26
N VAL A 64 -7.16 2.50 0.61
CA VAL A 64 -5.83 2.74 1.21
C VAL A 64 -5.20 4.01 0.60
N PRO A 65 -4.75 4.98 1.42
CA PRO A 65 -4.00 6.14 0.93
C PRO A 65 -2.61 5.77 0.38
N GLU A 66 -2.12 6.48 -0.64
CA GLU A 66 -0.80 6.21 -1.25
C GLU A 66 0.38 6.38 -0.28
N GLU A 67 0.27 7.28 0.71
CA GLU A 67 1.30 7.50 1.74
C GLU A 67 1.49 6.26 2.62
N VAL A 68 0.40 5.56 2.94
CA VAL A 68 0.43 4.28 3.68
C VAL A 68 1.18 3.22 2.89
N VAL A 69 0.94 3.13 1.58
CA VAL A 69 1.65 2.17 0.70
C VAL A 69 3.15 2.45 0.72
N SER A 70 3.54 3.71 0.58
CA SER A 70 4.96 4.12 0.58
C SER A 70 5.66 3.78 1.91
N ASN A 71 4.99 4.00 3.04
CA ASN A 71 5.53 3.67 4.36
C ASN A 71 5.65 2.14 4.57
N VAL A 72 4.71 1.35 4.06
CA VAL A 72 4.78 -0.13 4.13
C VAL A 72 5.93 -0.65 3.27
N GLU A 73 6.12 -0.11 2.06
CA GLU A 73 7.27 -0.45 1.20
C GLU A 73 8.59 -0.20 1.95
N GLU A 74 8.76 0.95 2.60
CA GLU A 74 9.96 1.29 3.39
C GLU A 74 10.21 0.31 4.55
N LEU A 75 9.16 -0.05 5.30
CA LEU A 75 9.26 -0.98 6.43
C LEU A 75 9.65 -2.41 6.00
N ILE A 76 9.19 -2.85 4.83
CA ILE A 76 9.56 -4.14 4.25
C ILE A 76 11.04 -4.15 3.86
N GLU A 77 11.50 -3.09 3.19
CA GLU A 77 12.91 -2.93 2.79
C GLU A 77 13.87 -2.89 4.00
N GLU A 78 13.45 -2.26 5.09
CA GLU A 78 14.22 -2.23 6.35
C GLU A 78 14.30 -3.62 7.01
N ARG A 79 13.22 -4.40 6.95
CA ARG A 79 13.18 -5.75 7.52
C ARG A 79 14.12 -6.71 6.78
N ASP A 80 14.09 -6.69 5.45
CA ASP A 80 14.94 -7.57 4.63
C ASP A 80 16.44 -7.28 4.80
N GLN A 81 16.80 -6.02 5.10
CA GLN A 81 18.19 -5.64 5.41
C GLN A 81 18.63 -6.05 6.82
N ALA A 82 17.70 -6.24 7.76
CA ALA A 82 18.01 -6.63 9.14
C ALA A 82 18.27 -8.13 9.31
N ASP A 83 17.81 -8.97 8.38
CA ASP A 83 17.95 -10.44 8.39
C ASP A 83 19.16 -10.96 7.57
N THR A 84 20.05 -10.08 7.06
CA THR A 84 21.32 -10.39 6.37
C THR A 84 22.55 -10.16 7.24
#